data_AF-A0A7U8GQU3-F1
#
_entry.id   AF-A0A7U8GQU3-F1
#
_cell.length_a   1.000
_cell.length_b   1.000
_cell.length_c   1.000
_cell.angle_alpha   90.00
_cell.angle_beta   90.00
_cell.angle_gamma   90.00
#
_symmetry.space_group_name_H-M   'P 1'
#
loop_
_entity.id
_entity.type
_entity.pdbx_description
1 polymer ?
#
loop_
_entity_poly.entity_id
_entity_poly.type
_entity_poly.pdbx_seq_one_letter_code
_entity_poly.pdbx_strand_id
1 'polypeptide(L)'
;LEAYSVEVQYGRTFEAYRGSLAQNNDQQVLFLRLGRAALYYQTLSGHQSGMWEPADRDWVTLSETQNLELTKAIQIAQQQQVPTLLNLPLPELER
;
A
#
# COMPACT_ATOMS: atom_id res chain seq x y z
N LEU A 1 -17.56 15.52 -10.43
CA LEU A 1 -16.61 16.46 -9.77
C LEU A 1 -16.21 15.73 -8.51
N GLU A 2 -15.04 15.13 -8.35
CA GLU A 2 -13.64 15.58 -8.46
C GLU A 2 -12.79 14.28 -8.52
N ALA A 3 -11.62 14.15 -9.14
CA ALA A 3 -10.58 15.11 -9.44
C ALA A 3 -9.81 14.73 -10.72
N TYR A 4 -9.63 15.73 -11.56
CA TYR A 4 -8.49 15.82 -12.47
C TYR A 4 -7.29 16.27 -11.66
N SER A 5 -6.28 15.42 -11.47
CA SER A 5 -5.00 15.73 -10.81
C SER A 5 -4.16 14.44 -10.83
N VAL A 6 -2.93 14.32 -11.30
CA VAL A 6 -1.94 15.24 -11.87
C VAL A 6 -1.09 14.36 -12.81
N GLU A 7 -0.55 15.00 -13.84
CA GLU A 7 0.51 14.54 -14.73
C GLU A 7 1.51 13.58 -14.09
N VAL A 8 1.74 12.45 -14.77
CA VAL A 8 3.05 11.85 -15.06
C VAL A 8 4.17 12.22 -14.06
N GLN A 9 4.09 11.77 -12.82
CA GLN A 9 5.26 11.70 -11.94
C GLN A 9 5.89 10.31 -12.03
N TYR A 10 6.66 10.13 -13.11
CA TYR A 10 7.84 9.28 -13.23
C TYR A 10 7.99 8.13 -12.21
N GLY A 11 7.38 6.98 -12.51
CA GLY A 11 7.96 5.62 -12.38
C GLY A 11 8.63 5.12 -11.08
N ARG A 12 8.67 5.89 -9.99
CA ARG A 12 9.38 5.58 -8.73
C ARG A 12 8.67 6.18 -7.49
N THR A 13 7.33 6.22 -7.48
CA THR A 13 6.59 6.82 -6.37
C THR A 13 6.55 5.88 -5.17
N PHE A 14 7.06 6.33 -4.02
CA PHE A 14 6.78 5.71 -2.73
C PHE A 14 5.77 6.61 -2.03
N GLU A 15 4.49 6.27 -2.15
CA GLU A 15 3.39 7.16 -1.78
C GLU A 15 2.36 6.44 -0.92
N ALA A 16 1.83 7.15 0.07
CA ALA A 16 0.71 6.69 0.88
C ALA A 16 -0.47 7.66 0.78
N TYR A 17 -1.67 7.13 0.56
CA TYR A 17 -2.89 7.92 0.37
C TYR A 17 -4.11 7.18 0.91
N ARG A 18 -5.20 7.91 1.17
CA ARG A 18 -6.47 7.30 1.59
C ARG A 18 -7.32 6.91 0.38
N GLY A 19 -8.06 5.83 0.49
CA GLY A 19 -9.06 5.44 -0.51
C GLY A 19 -10.02 4.37 -0.01
N SER A 20 -11.02 4.05 -0.83
CA SER A 20 -12.00 3.00 -0.56
C SER A 20 -11.49 1.63 -1.04
N LEU A 21 -11.60 0.61 -0.20
CA LEU A 21 -11.33 -0.78 -0.55
C LEU A 21 -12.63 -1.50 -0.92
N ALA A 22 -12.83 -1.74 -2.22
CA ALA A 22 -14.09 -2.28 -2.74
C ALA A 22 -14.47 -3.66 -2.17
N GLN A 23 -13.50 -4.54 -1.90
CA GLN A 23 -13.75 -5.88 -1.37
C GLN A 23 -14.25 -5.91 0.08
N ASN A 24 -14.21 -4.79 0.79
CA ASN A 24 -14.67 -4.70 2.17
C ASN A 24 -15.71 -3.58 2.32
N ASN A 25 -16.79 -3.66 1.53
CA ASN A 25 -17.93 -2.74 1.59
C ASN A 25 -17.51 -1.25 1.51
N ASP A 26 -16.60 -0.94 0.58
CA ASP A 26 -16.01 0.40 0.38
C ASP A 26 -15.37 1.02 1.63
N GLN A 27 -14.87 0.17 2.55
CA GLN A 27 -14.18 0.63 3.76
C GLN A 27 -13.01 1.55 3.39
N GLN A 28 -12.89 2.68 4.08
CA GLN A 28 -11.73 3.56 3.96
C GLN A 28 -10.48 2.89 4.52
N VAL A 29 -9.39 2.97 3.77
CA VAL A 29 -8.07 2.41 4.11
C VAL A 29 -6.97 3.38 3.74
N LEU A 30 -5.77 3.14 4.24
CA LEU A 30 -4.52 3.73 3.74
C LEU A 30 -3.94 2.78 2.70
N PHE A 31 -3.75 3.26 1.48
CA PHE A 31 -2.95 2.58 0.48
C PHE A 31 -1.50 3.02 0.58
N LEU A 32 -0.58 2.09 0.38
CA LEU A 32 0.83 2.36 0.11
C LEU A 32 1.17 1.80 -1.27
N ARG A 33 1.70 2.65 -2.14
CA ARG A 33 2.22 2.25 -3.45
C ARG A 33 3.73 2.30 -3.44
N LEU A 34 4.36 1.17 -3.77
CA LEU A 34 5.79 1.04 -3.97
C LEU A 34 6.07 1.00 -5.48
N GLY A 35 6.10 2.18 -6.09
CA GLY A 35 6.28 2.38 -7.52
C GLY A 35 5.31 1.54 -8.35
N ARG A 36 5.87 0.65 -9.17
CA ARG A 36 5.12 -0.36 -9.94
C ARG A 36 5.29 -1.78 -9.38
N ALA A 37 6.06 -1.94 -8.31
CA ALA A 37 6.44 -3.26 -7.80
C ALA A 37 5.38 -3.85 -6.88
N ALA A 38 4.71 -3.02 -6.07
CA ALA A 38 3.70 -3.50 -5.13
C ALA A 38 2.69 -2.41 -4.76
N LEU A 39 1.51 -2.89 -4.37
CA LEU A 39 0.43 -2.09 -3.80
C LEU A 39 -0.03 -2.79 -2.51
N TYR A 40 -0.20 -2.02 -1.45
CA TYR A 40 -0.67 -2.50 -0.16
C TYR A 40 -1.83 -1.65 0.31
N TYR A 41 -2.65 -2.20 1.21
CA TYR A 41 -3.53 -1.42 2.06
C TYR A 41 -3.28 -1.72 3.54
N GLN A 42 -3.68 -0.78 4.39
CA GLN A 42 -3.85 -0.97 5.82
C GLN A 42 -5.15 -0.32 6.27
N THR A 43 -5.91 -0.97 7.16
CA THR A 43 -7.10 -0.37 7.76
C THR A 43 -6.73 0.92 8.51
N LEU A 44 -7.65 1.89 8.60
CA LEU A 44 -7.37 3.13 9.36
C LEU A 44 -7.06 2.86 10.85
N SER A 45 -7.50 1.72 11.38
CA SER A 45 -7.17 1.24 12.72
C SER A 45 -5.76 0.65 12.83
N GLY A 46 -5.10 0.32 11.72
CA GLY A 46 -3.77 -0.29 11.69
C GLY A 46 -3.74 -1.80 11.98
N HIS A 47 -4.90 -2.42 12.26
CA HIS A 47 -4.96 -3.82 12.72
C HIS A 47 -4.83 -4.85 11.61
N GLN A 48 -5.22 -4.52 10.38
CA GLN A 48 -5.17 -5.44 9.26
C GLN A 48 -4.58 -4.74 8.03
N SER A 49 -3.81 -5.50 7.27
CA SER A 49 -3.26 -5.07 5.99
C SER A 49 -3.23 -6.21 4.99
N GLY A 50 -3.13 -5.83 3.72
CA GLY A 50 -2.98 -6.77 2.62
C GLY A 50 -2.09 -6.23 1.52
N MET A 51 -1.49 -7.14 0.77
CA MET A 51 -0.73 -6.87 -0.45
C MET A 51 -1.52 -7.33 -1.65
N TRP A 52 -1.58 -6.52 -2.70
CA TRP A 52 -2.23 -6.91 -3.95
C TRP A 52 -1.38 -7.97 -4.65
N GLU A 53 -1.98 -9.12 -4.95
CA GLU A 53 -1.38 -10.19 -5.76
C GLU A 53 -2.00 -10.15 -7.16
N PRO A 54 -1.25 -9.68 -8.19
CA PRO A 54 -1.77 -9.59 -9.54
C PRO A 54 -2.17 -10.93 -10.14
N ALA A 55 -1.46 -12.01 -9.79
CA ALA A 55 -1.72 -13.35 -10.32
C ALA A 55 -3.13 -13.85 -9.95
N ASP A 56 -3.52 -13.64 -8.69
CA ASP A 56 -4.84 -14.04 -8.17
C ASP A 56 -5.90 -12.94 -8.31
N ARG A 57 -5.47 -11.71 -8.67
CA ARG A 57 -6.31 -10.50 -8.68
C ARG A 57 -7.03 -10.30 -7.36
N ASP A 58 -6.32 -10.54 -6.26
CA ASP A 58 -6.87 -10.46 -4.92
C ASP A 58 -5.83 -9.90 -3.93
N TRP A 59 -6.28 -9.56 -2.72
CA TRP A 59 -5.41 -9.17 -1.63
C TRP A 59 -4.99 -10.38 -0.80
N VAL A 60 -3.69 -10.55 -0.64
CA VAL A 60 -3.11 -11.49 0.31
C VAL A 60 -2.93 -10.76 1.64
N THR A 61 -3.53 -11.29 2.71
CA THR A 61 -3.42 -10.72 4.06
C THR A 61 -1.99 -10.81 4.55
N LEU A 62 -1.47 -9.70 5.08
CA LEU A 62 -0.13 -9.65 5.66
C LEU A 62 -0.12 -10.24 7.07
N SER A 63 0.98 -10.90 7.42
CA SER A 63 1.23 -11.34 8.80
C SER A 63 1.36 -10.14 9.74
N GLU A 64 1.26 -10.35 11.06
CA GLU A 64 1.42 -9.28 12.04
C GLU A 64 2.76 -8.55 11.91
N THR A 65 3.85 -9.30 11.67
CA THR A 65 5.18 -8.71 11.45
C THR A 65 5.21 -7.84 10.20
N GLN A 66 4.63 -8.32 9.10
CA GLN A 66 4.55 -7.54 7.85
C GLN A 66 3.64 -6.32 7.99
N ASN A 67 2.56 -6.41 8.76
CA ASN A 67 1.68 -5.29 9.07
C ASN A 67 2.43 -4.18 9.82
N LEU A 68 3.27 -4.53 10.79
CA LEU A 68 4.12 -3.56 11.50
C LEU A 68 5.14 -2.90 10.57
N GLU A 69 5.76 -3.67 9.67
CA GLU A 69 6.65 -3.12 8.64
C GLU A 69 5.91 -2.19 7.67
N LEU A 70 4.66 -2.52 7.31
CA LEU A 70 3.83 -1.65 6.47
C LEU A 70 3.47 -0.34 7.18
N THR A 71 3.17 -0.38 8.48
CA THR A 71 2.94 0.84 9.27
C THR A 71 4.14 1.78 9.19
N LYS A 72 5.37 1.26 9.36
CA LYS A 72 6.60 2.06 9.23
C LYS A 72 6.73 2.63 7.82
N ALA A 73 6.47 1.80 6.80
CA ALA A 73 6.54 2.23 5.41
C ALA A 73 5.57 3.39 5.10
N ILE A 74 4.33 3.30 5.59
CA ILE A 74 3.33 4.38 5.47
C ILE A 74 3.80 5.65 6.18
N GLN A 75 4.35 5.54 7.38
CA GLN A 75 4.89 6.69 8.13
C GLN A 75 6.05 7.37 7.39
N ILE A 76 6.96 6.59 6.79
CA ILE A 76 8.04 7.12 5.96
C ILE A 76 7.48 7.80 4.70
N ALA A 77 6.51 7.19 4.01
CA ALA A 77 5.89 7.79 2.81
C ALA A 77 5.17 9.11 3.13
N GLN A 78 4.60 9.23 4.33
CA GLN A 78 3.99 10.44 4.86
C GLN A 78 5.00 11.43 5.48
N GLN A 79 6.30 11.16 5.38
CA GLN A 79 7.39 11.97 5.92
C GLN A 79 7.32 12.16 7.46
N GLN A 80 6.66 11.24 8.16
CA GLN A 80 6.56 11.24 9.63
C GLN A 80 7.75 10.53 10.29
N GLN A 81 8.52 9.77 9.51
CA GLN A 81 9.73 9.09 9.94
C GLN A 81 10.85 9.27 8.91
N VAL A 82 12.09 9.22 9.40
CA VAL A 82 13.26 9.20 8.52
C VAL A 82 13.28 7.89 7.72
N PRO A 83 13.69 7.91 6.45
CA PRO A 83 13.80 6.70 5.65
C PRO A 83 14.75 5.68 6.28
N THR A 84 14.29 4.43 6.36
CA THR A 84 15.06 3.28 6.83
C THR A 84 14.88 2.11 5.86
N LEU A 85 15.63 1.03 6.10
CA LEU A 85 15.40 -0.22 5.38
C LEU A 85 14.06 -0.82 5.78
N LEU A 86 13.23 -1.16 4.80
CA LEU A 86 11.92 -1.78 4.97
C LEU A 86 11.96 -3.24 4.51
N ASN A 87 11.37 -4.14 5.29
CA ASN A 87 11.24 -5.55 4.92
C ASN A 87 9.79 -5.88 4.57
N LEU A 88 9.36 -5.46 3.38
CA LEU A 88 8.03 -5.75 2.84
C LEU A 88 8.09 -6.87 1.80
N PRO A 89 7.09 -7.78 1.78
CA PRO A 89 7.00 -8.81 0.75
C PRO A 89 6.71 -8.16 -0.62
N LEU A 90 7.08 -8.83 -1.71
CA LEU A 90 6.67 -8.43 -3.06
C LEU A 90 5.71 -9.48 -3.61
N PRO A 91 4.75 -9.09 -4.47
CA PRO A 91 3.88 -10.05 -5.15
C PRO A 91 4.70 -10.98 -6.04
N GLU A 92 4.17 -12.17 -6.30
CA GLU A 92 4.80 -13.07 -7.25
C GLU A 92 4.78 -12.46 -8.66
N LEU A 93 5.90 -12.54 -9.37
CA LEU A 93 5.96 -12.12 -10.75
C LEU A 93 5.31 -13.21 -11.60
N GLU A 94 4.23 -12.90 -12.32
CA GLU A 94 3.69 -13.80 -13.34
C GLU A 94 4.82 -14.20 -14.30
N ARG A 95 5.11 -15.50 -14.39
CA ARG A 95 6.15 -16.06 -15.27
C ARG A 95 5.62 -16.36 -16.66
#